data_AF-A0A0P1IP14-F1
#
_entry.id   AF-A0A0P1IP14-F1
#
_cell.length_a   1.000
_cell.length_b   1.000
_cell.length_c   1.000
_cell.angle_alpha   90.00
_cell.angle_beta   90.00
_cell.angle_gamma   90.00
#
_symmetry.space_group_name_H-M   'P 1'
#
loop_
_entity.id
_entity.type
_entity.pdbx_description
1 polymer ?
#
loop_
_entity_poly.entity_id
_entity_poly.type
_entity_poly.pdbx_seq_one_letter_code
_entity_poly.pdbx_strand_id
1 'polypeptide(L)'
;MGNSTTVLTTLIVAAIFLAAGESLAKGKPKGAKRTDPQTIVQLYSGKTTNWRLGGSFYWAPNGTLQGIGQKEGTVGIGRWYVTTRGKLCNETDWYWLENGARQYKRFEECWEFVTAPNGTIWERFIPEKSNWYRHSISSQVRGNSHQTKFNKLKNDLGL
;
A
#
# COMPACT_ATOMS: atom_id res chain seq x y z
N MET A 1 39.64 61.47 11.00
CA MET A 1 38.24 61.30 10.55
C MET A 1 38.27 60.33 9.38
N GLY A 2 38.13 59.03 9.66
CA GLY A 2 38.31 57.95 8.68
C GLY A 2 36.95 57.46 8.16
N ASN A 3 36.80 57.46 6.84
CA ASN A 3 35.55 57.15 6.15
C ASN A 3 35.38 55.65 5.87
N SER A 4 34.16 55.19 6.17
CA SER A 4 33.30 54.24 5.46
C SER A 4 33.85 52.94 4.87
N THR A 5 33.54 51.89 5.63
CA THR A 5 33.19 50.51 5.31
C THR A 5 32.61 50.27 3.91
N THR A 6 33.15 49.27 3.19
CA THR A 6 32.47 48.58 2.08
C THR A 6 32.46 47.08 2.41
N VAL A 7 31.30 46.49 2.65
CA VAL A 7 31.13 45.03 2.71
C VAL A 7 30.19 44.63 1.59
N LEU A 8 30.71 43.86 0.63
CA LEU A 8 29.93 43.21 -0.43
C LEU A 8 29.02 42.15 0.19
N THR A 9 27.71 42.29 0.06
CA THR A 9 26.75 41.24 0.41
C THR A 9 26.46 40.39 -0.82
N THR A 10 26.98 39.16 -0.86
CA THR A 10 26.68 38.17 -1.89
C THR A 10 25.32 37.51 -1.60
N LEU A 11 24.33 37.71 -2.46
CA LEU A 11 23.04 36.99 -2.42
C LEU A 11 23.23 35.59 -3.02
N ILE A 12 23.22 34.57 -2.17
CA ILE A 12 23.14 33.16 -2.60
C ILE A 12 21.66 32.85 -2.88
N VAL A 13 21.34 32.57 -4.15
CA VAL A 13 20.04 32.04 -4.57
C VAL A 13 19.99 30.55 -4.23
N ALA A 14 19.29 30.18 -3.15
CA ALA A 14 18.99 28.79 -2.85
C ALA A 14 17.82 28.30 -3.71
N ALA A 15 18.11 27.59 -4.79
CA ALA A 15 17.12 26.89 -5.58
C ALA A 15 16.61 25.66 -4.79
N ILE A 16 15.44 25.81 -4.17
CA ILE A 16 14.73 24.68 -3.54
C ILE A 16 14.13 23.83 -4.66
N PHE A 17 14.84 22.77 -5.06
CA PHE A 17 14.26 21.68 -5.83
C PHE A 17 13.25 20.93 -4.97
N LEU A 18 11.99 21.37 -5.02
CA LEU A 18 10.85 20.57 -4.59
C LEU A 18 10.68 19.42 -5.59
N ALA A 19 11.38 18.31 -5.37
CA ALA A 19 11.03 17.03 -5.98
C ALA A 19 9.74 16.49 -5.33
N ALA A 20 8.61 17.13 -5.64
CA ALA A 20 7.31 16.57 -5.35
C ALA A 20 7.09 15.40 -6.32
N GLY A 21 7.14 14.18 -5.79
CA GLY A 21 6.87 12.96 -6.54
C GLY A 21 5.43 12.93 -7.02
N GLU A 22 5.17 13.42 -8.22
CA GLU A 22 3.88 13.27 -8.88
C GLU A 22 3.70 11.80 -9.28
N SER A 23 2.84 11.08 -8.57
CA SER A 23 2.26 9.85 -9.07
C SER A 23 1.26 10.21 -10.18
N LEU A 24 1.77 10.54 -11.36
CA LEU A 24 0.93 10.76 -12.53
C LEU A 24 0.26 9.43 -12.88
N ALA A 25 -1.04 9.35 -12.61
CA ALA A 25 -1.90 8.28 -13.05
C ALA A 25 -1.81 8.19 -14.58
N LYS A 26 -1.14 7.16 -15.11
CA LYS A 26 -0.84 7.00 -16.54
C LYS A 26 -1.46 5.70 -17.05
N GLY A 27 -1.66 5.62 -18.37
CA GLY A 27 -1.99 4.36 -19.03
C GLY A 27 -0.90 3.30 -18.80
N LYS A 28 -1.19 2.04 -19.18
CA LYS A 28 -0.23 0.94 -19.03
C LYS A 28 1.11 1.35 -19.65
N PRO A 29 2.25 1.22 -18.94
CA PRO A 29 3.53 1.60 -19.51
C PRO A 29 3.84 0.82 -20.79
N LYS A 30 4.35 1.52 -21.81
CA LYS A 30 4.67 0.92 -23.11
C LYS A 30 5.69 -0.21 -22.94
N GLY A 31 5.42 -1.36 -23.57
CA GLY A 31 6.28 -2.54 -23.51
C GLY A 31 6.27 -3.26 -22.16
N ALA A 32 5.43 -2.86 -21.20
CA ALA A 32 5.36 -3.54 -19.92
C ALA A 32 4.81 -4.97 -20.05
N LYS A 33 5.54 -5.91 -19.48
CA LYS A 33 5.16 -7.33 -19.41
C LYS A 33 4.55 -7.63 -18.06
N ARG A 34 3.85 -8.75 -17.95
CA ARG A 34 3.36 -9.26 -16.67
C ARG A 34 4.52 -9.39 -15.69
N THR A 35 4.35 -8.91 -14.46
CA THR A 35 5.36 -9.12 -13.40
C THR A 35 5.42 -10.59 -13.03
N ASP A 36 6.63 -11.10 -12.83
CA ASP A 36 6.83 -12.47 -12.34
C ASP A 36 6.07 -12.69 -11.01
N PRO A 37 5.27 -13.78 -10.87
CA PRO A 37 4.53 -14.04 -9.65
C PRO A 37 5.39 -14.08 -8.37
N GLN A 38 6.61 -14.62 -8.43
CA GLN A 38 7.52 -14.67 -7.28
C GLN A 38 7.98 -13.28 -6.87
N THR A 39 8.19 -12.38 -7.82
CA THR A 39 8.47 -10.97 -7.52
C THR A 39 7.32 -10.34 -6.73
N ILE A 40 6.07 -10.62 -7.10
CA ILE A 40 4.88 -10.10 -6.37
C ILE A 40 4.83 -10.72 -4.95
N VAL A 41 5.08 -12.03 -4.81
CA VAL A 41 5.16 -12.66 -3.48
C VAL A 41 6.22 -11.98 -2.63
N GLN A 42 7.41 -11.71 -3.17
CA GLN A 42 8.51 -11.04 -2.45
C GLN A 42 8.17 -9.61 -2.04
N LEU A 43 7.35 -8.89 -2.82
CA LEU A 43 6.89 -7.55 -2.45
C LEU A 43 6.01 -7.58 -1.20
N TYR A 44 5.11 -8.56 -1.06
CA TYR A 44 4.09 -8.54 -0.01
C TYR A 44 4.37 -9.46 1.18
N SER A 45 4.90 -10.65 0.92
CA SER A 45 5.06 -11.70 1.95
C SER A 45 5.82 -11.20 3.17
N GLY A 46 5.23 -11.44 4.35
CA GLY A 46 5.79 -11.08 5.64
C GLY A 46 5.77 -9.58 5.93
N LYS A 47 4.94 -8.79 5.25
CA LYS A 47 4.85 -7.33 5.45
C LYS A 47 3.43 -6.88 5.76
N THR A 48 3.32 -5.73 6.41
CA THR A 48 2.09 -4.97 6.55
C THR A 48 2.08 -3.81 5.55
N THR A 49 1.02 -3.69 4.75
CA THR A 49 0.72 -2.50 3.94
C THR A 49 -0.20 -1.58 4.73
N ASN A 50 0.18 -0.30 4.87
CA ASN A 50 -0.59 0.75 5.54
C ASN A 50 -1.06 1.79 4.52
N TRP A 51 -2.36 1.99 4.38
CA TRP A 51 -2.86 3.02 3.47
C TRP A 51 -2.94 4.38 4.15
N ARG A 52 -2.64 5.44 3.38
CA ARG A 52 -2.61 6.83 3.88
C ARG A 52 -3.94 7.28 4.51
N LEU A 53 -5.05 6.80 3.98
CA LEU A 53 -6.39 7.14 4.46
C LEU A 53 -6.84 6.26 5.64
N GLY A 54 -5.99 5.35 6.11
CA GLY A 54 -6.28 4.40 7.18
C GLY A 54 -6.48 2.98 6.67
N GLY A 55 -6.52 2.06 7.64
CA GLY A 55 -6.57 0.62 7.38
C GLY A 55 -5.20 0.02 7.05
N SER A 56 -5.11 -1.30 7.16
CA SER A 56 -3.89 -2.05 6.89
C SER A 56 -4.17 -3.51 6.58
N PHE A 57 -3.33 -4.14 5.76
CA PHE A 57 -3.26 -5.60 5.63
C PHE A 57 -1.87 -6.10 6.00
N TYR A 58 -1.82 -7.12 6.87
CA TYR A 58 -0.65 -7.97 7.02
C TYR A 58 -0.79 -9.20 6.11
N TRP A 59 0.21 -9.37 5.24
CA TRP A 59 0.29 -10.42 4.23
C TRP A 59 1.21 -11.54 4.75
N ALA A 60 0.66 -12.45 5.54
CA ALA A 60 1.45 -13.49 6.20
C ALA A 60 2.08 -14.44 5.16
N PRO A 61 3.32 -14.94 5.37
CA PRO A 61 3.99 -15.80 4.39
C PRO A 61 3.27 -17.10 4.05
N ASN A 62 2.40 -17.59 4.94
CA ASN A 62 1.59 -18.78 4.76
C ASN A 62 0.29 -18.54 3.95
N GLY A 63 0.11 -17.34 3.38
CA GLY A 63 -1.09 -16.97 2.63
C GLY A 63 -2.24 -16.45 3.49
N THR A 64 -2.10 -16.35 4.82
CA THR A 64 -3.11 -15.72 5.68
C THR A 64 -3.07 -14.19 5.52
N LEU A 65 -4.24 -13.56 5.53
CA LEU A 65 -4.40 -12.11 5.54
C LEU A 65 -5.07 -11.67 6.84
N GLN A 66 -4.49 -10.64 7.48
CA GLN A 66 -5.05 -9.98 8.66
C GLN A 66 -5.23 -8.50 8.37
N GLY A 67 -6.44 -7.99 8.56
CA GLY A 67 -6.81 -6.63 8.21
C GLY A 67 -7.33 -5.81 9.37
N ILE A 68 -7.03 -4.52 9.32
CA ILE A 68 -7.66 -3.50 10.14
C ILE A 68 -8.33 -2.54 9.16
N GLY A 69 -9.62 -2.28 9.36
CA GLY A 69 -10.38 -1.42 8.48
C GLY A 69 -10.05 0.05 8.71
N GLN A 70 -10.42 0.88 7.73
CA GLN A 70 -10.36 2.34 7.90
C GLN A 70 -11.32 2.83 8.99
N LYS A 71 -12.53 2.24 9.05
CA LYS A 71 -13.50 2.49 10.12
C LYS A 71 -13.03 1.78 11.39
N GLU A 72 -13.08 2.49 12.52
CA GLU A 72 -12.74 1.91 13.82
C GLU A 72 -13.64 0.72 14.16
N GLY A 73 -13.09 -0.25 14.88
CA GLY A 73 -13.82 -1.48 15.25
C GLY A 73 -13.90 -2.52 14.13
N THR A 74 -13.39 -2.23 12.93
CA THR A 74 -13.45 -3.17 11.80
C THR A 74 -12.17 -4.03 11.71
N VAL A 75 -12.34 -5.34 11.62
CA VAL A 75 -11.25 -6.32 11.44
C VAL A 75 -11.50 -7.17 10.19
N GLY A 76 -10.46 -7.49 9.44
CA GLY A 76 -10.52 -8.35 8.25
C GLY A 76 -9.77 -9.65 8.49
N ILE A 77 -10.36 -10.80 8.18
CA ILE A 77 -9.70 -12.10 8.28
C ILE A 77 -9.83 -12.80 6.94
N GLY A 78 -8.73 -13.30 6.40
CA GLY A 78 -8.79 -13.86 5.06
C GLY A 78 -7.54 -14.57 4.62
N ARG A 79 -7.44 -14.70 3.30
CA ARG A 79 -6.27 -15.23 2.61
C ARG A 79 -5.87 -14.35 1.45
N TRP A 80 -4.60 -14.42 1.09
CA TRP A 80 -4.06 -13.78 -0.10
C TRP A 80 -3.28 -14.80 -0.92
N TYR A 81 -3.18 -14.53 -2.21
CA TYR A 81 -2.45 -15.38 -3.14
C TYR A 81 -2.01 -14.58 -4.36
N VAL A 82 -0.97 -15.07 -5.03
CA VAL A 82 -0.53 -14.52 -6.31
C VAL A 82 -0.87 -15.51 -7.42
N THR A 83 -1.55 -15.04 -8.46
CA THR A 83 -1.90 -15.86 -9.61
C THR A 83 -0.74 -15.95 -10.60
N THR A 84 -0.71 -17.02 -11.41
CA THR A 84 0.20 -17.17 -12.56
C THR A 84 0.06 -16.05 -13.59
N ARG A 85 -1.04 -15.28 -13.53
CA ARG A 85 -1.30 -14.11 -14.38
C ARG A 85 -0.77 -12.80 -13.81
N GLY A 86 0.08 -12.84 -12.76
CA GLY A 86 0.73 -11.65 -12.21
C GLY A 86 -0.27 -10.75 -11.48
N LYS A 87 -1.18 -11.37 -10.73
CA LYS A 87 -2.15 -10.65 -9.89
C LYS A 87 -1.96 -11.04 -8.44
N LEU A 88 -1.98 -10.06 -7.55
CA LEU A 88 -2.17 -10.26 -6.11
C LEU A 88 -3.67 -10.21 -5.83
N CYS A 89 -4.23 -11.27 -5.29
CA CYS A 89 -5.65 -11.33 -4.93
C CYS A 89 -5.80 -11.60 -3.44
N ASN A 90 -6.91 -11.13 -2.88
CA ASN A 90 -7.32 -11.53 -1.54
C ASN A 90 -8.81 -11.84 -1.47
N GLU A 91 -9.12 -12.70 -0.52
CA GLU A 91 -10.46 -13.04 -0.09
C GLU A 91 -10.52 -12.78 1.40
N THR A 92 -11.29 -11.76 1.80
CA THR A 92 -11.30 -11.23 3.15
C THR A 92 -12.74 -11.12 3.67
N ASP A 93 -13.00 -11.71 4.82
CA ASP A 93 -14.21 -11.48 5.60
C ASP A 93 -13.95 -10.30 6.54
N TRP A 94 -14.68 -9.20 6.32
CA TRP A 94 -14.64 -8.02 7.17
C TRP A 94 -15.73 -8.09 8.22
N TYR A 95 -15.39 -7.84 9.47
CA TYR A 95 -16.28 -7.89 10.62
C TYR A 95 -16.27 -6.55 11.36
N TRP A 96 -17.43 -6.15 11.88
CA TRP A 96 -17.61 -4.96 12.72
C TRP A 96 -18.78 -5.17 13.68
N LEU A 97 -18.90 -4.32 14.70
CA LEU A 97 -20.11 -4.25 15.53
C LEU A 97 -21.06 -3.18 14.99
N GLU A 98 -22.33 -3.52 14.96
CA GLU A 98 -23.42 -2.60 14.65
C GLU A 98 -24.57 -2.89 15.60
N ASN A 99 -24.98 -1.88 16.39
CA ASN A 99 -26.01 -2.02 17.43
C ASN A 99 -25.77 -3.20 18.40
N GLY A 100 -24.49 -3.42 18.77
CA GLY A 100 -24.08 -4.51 19.67
C GLY A 100 -24.02 -5.89 19.03
N ALA A 101 -24.41 -6.03 17.75
CA ALA A 101 -24.34 -7.29 17.02
C ALA A 101 -23.17 -7.31 16.05
N ARG A 102 -22.49 -8.46 15.95
CA ARG A 102 -21.43 -8.68 14.96
C ARG A 102 -22.03 -8.79 13.56
N GLN A 103 -21.57 -7.92 12.68
CA GLN A 103 -21.83 -7.97 11.26
C GLN A 103 -20.63 -8.56 10.52
N TYR A 104 -20.86 -9.03 9.29
CA TYR A 104 -19.78 -9.43 8.41
C TYR A 104 -20.09 -9.14 6.94
N LYS A 105 -19.04 -8.98 6.13
CA LYS A 105 -19.14 -8.92 4.68
C LYS A 105 -17.87 -9.51 4.04
N ARG A 106 -18.06 -10.45 3.12
CA ARG A 106 -16.99 -11.00 2.28
C ARG A 106 -16.63 -10.01 1.18
N PHE A 107 -15.34 -9.85 0.95
CA PHE A 107 -14.78 -9.15 -0.20
C PHE A 107 -13.76 -10.03 -0.91
N GLU A 108 -13.74 -9.92 -2.23
CA GLU A 108 -12.69 -10.47 -3.08
C GLU A 108 -12.21 -9.37 -4.01
N GLU A 109 -10.91 -9.15 -4.03
CA GLU A 109 -10.30 -8.09 -4.84
C GLU A 109 -8.94 -8.53 -5.35
N CYS A 110 -8.52 -7.95 -6.49
CA CYS A 110 -7.23 -8.23 -7.07
C CYS A 110 -6.55 -6.96 -7.57
N TRP A 111 -5.23 -6.95 -7.44
CA TRP A 111 -4.32 -6.00 -8.05
C TRP A 111 -3.53 -6.70 -9.15
N GLU A 112 -3.46 -6.10 -10.34
CA GLU A 112 -2.63 -6.60 -11.44
C GLU A 112 -1.31 -5.85 -11.52
N PHE A 113 -0.23 -6.59 -11.75
CA PHE A 113 1.13 -6.07 -11.78
C PHE A 113 1.77 -6.26 -13.16
N VAL A 114 2.46 -5.21 -13.61
CA VAL A 114 3.30 -5.25 -14.81
C VAL A 114 4.66 -4.64 -14.52
N THR A 115 5.70 -5.16 -15.17
CA THR A 115 7.06 -4.65 -15.10
C THR A 115 7.40 -3.98 -16.43
N ALA A 116 7.76 -2.70 -16.36
CA ALA A 116 8.21 -1.93 -17.51
C ALA A 116 9.63 -2.37 -17.95
N PRO A 117 10.07 -2.06 -19.18
CA PRO A 117 11.41 -2.44 -19.66
C PRO A 117 12.58 -1.95 -18.79
N ASN A 118 12.39 -0.86 -18.06
CA ASN A 118 13.37 -0.32 -17.11
C ASN A 118 13.32 -0.97 -15.71
N GLY A 119 12.59 -2.08 -15.54
CA GLY A 119 12.44 -2.79 -14.28
C GLY A 119 11.43 -2.17 -13.30
N THR A 120 10.82 -1.02 -13.60
CA THR A 120 9.80 -0.43 -12.73
C THR A 120 8.56 -1.31 -12.69
N ILE A 121 8.09 -1.64 -11.49
CA ILE A 121 6.83 -2.34 -11.26
C ILE A 121 5.68 -1.32 -11.17
N TRP A 122 4.60 -1.62 -11.87
CA TRP A 122 3.36 -0.86 -11.88
C TRP A 122 2.21 -1.78 -11.47
N GLU A 123 1.23 -1.21 -10.79
CA GLU A 123 0.05 -1.91 -10.29
C GLU A 123 -1.24 -1.17 -10.64
N ARG A 124 -2.33 -1.92 -10.76
CA ARG A 124 -3.69 -1.38 -10.90
C ARG A 124 -4.69 -2.22 -10.14
N PHE A 125 -5.75 -1.58 -9.65
CA PHE A 125 -6.87 -2.26 -9.02
C PHE A 125 -7.86 -2.80 -10.07
N ILE A 126 -8.38 -4.01 -9.86
CA ILE A 126 -9.39 -4.69 -10.71
C ILE A 126 -10.63 -4.94 -9.83
N PRO A 127 -11.87 -4.69 -10.30
CA PRO A 127 -12.35 -4.69 -11.69
C PRO A 127 -12.43 -3.35 -12.43
N GLU A 128 -11.98 -2.26 -11.82
CA GLU A 128 -12.16 -0.93 -12.42
C GLU A 128 -11.23 -0.69 -13.62
N LYS A 129 -11.63 0.19 -14.56
CA LYS A 129 -10.74 0.81 -15.56
C LYS A 129 -9.78 1.80 -14.88
N SER A 130 -9.15 1.37 -13.79
CA SER A 130 -8.28 2.19 -12.96
C SER A 130 -6.97 2.47 -13.70
N ASN A 131 -6.36 3.59 -13.35
CA ASN A 131 -5.06 3.98 -13.88
C ASN A 131 -3.97 3.02 -13.37
N TRP A 132 -2.84 3.00 -14.08
CA TRP A 132 -1.65 2.33 -13.58
C TRP A 132 -0.89 3.27 -12.67
N TYR A 133 -0.49 2.75 -11.52
CA TYR A 133 0.31 3.45 -10.53
C TYR A 133 1.65 2.75 -10.41
N ARG A 134 2.72 3.52 -10.20
CA ARG A 134 4.02 2.94 -9.84
C ARG A 134 3.85 2.27 -8.48
N HIS A 135 4.25 0.99 -8.36
CA HIS A 135 4.23 0.31 -7.09
C HIS A 135 5.16 1.04 -6.11
N SER A 136 4.63 1.36 -4.92
CA SER A 136 5.39 2.04 -3.88
C SER A 136 5.49 1.16 -2.64
N ILE A 137 6.72 0.90 -2.21
CA ILE A 137 7.01 0.19 -0.96
C ILE A 137 6.92 1.10 0.27
N SER A 138 6.72 2.41 0.11
CA SER A 138 6.72 3.37 1.22
C SER A 138 5.59 3.12 2.24
N SER A 139 4.53 2.43 1.84
CA SER A 139 3.43 2.01 2.70
C SER A 139 3.68 0.67 3.39
N GLN A 140 4.76 -0.03 3.05
CA GLN A 140 5.04 -1.38 3.53
C GLN A 140 6.06 -1.41 4.66
N VAL A 141 5.73 -2.14 5.72
CA VAL A 141 6.60 -2.35 6.89
C VAL A 141 6.80 -3.86 7.06
N ARG A 142 8.01 -4.28 7.44
CA ARG A 142 8.29 -5.71 7.70
C ARG A 142 7.57 -6.17 8.98
N GLY A 143 7.10 -7.42 8.97
CA GLY A 143 6.37 -8.02 10.08
C GLY A 143 4.91 -7.59 10.15
N ASN A 144 4.21 -8.08 11.16
CA ASN A 144 2.83 -7.70 11.45
C ASN A 144 2.80 -6.50 12.40
N SER A 145 2.87 -5.29 11.85
CA SER A 145 3.00 -4.08 12.66
C SER A 145 1.76 -3.76 13.52
N HIS A 146 0.63 -4.43 13.26
CA HIS A 146 -0.64 -4.19 13.97
C HIS A 146 -1.18 -5.42 14.70
N GLN A 147 -0.34 -6.43 14.97
CA GLN A 147 -0.78 -7.71 15.55
C GLN A 147 -1.58 -7.53 16.85
N THR A 148 -1.12 -6.69 17.78
CA THR A 148 -1.81 -6.45 19.06
C THR A 148 -3.19 -5.82 18.84
N LYS A 149 -3.29 -4.81 17.97
CA LYS A 149 -4.56 -4.14 17.66
C LYS A 149 -5.53 -5.10 16.96
N PHE A 150 -5.03 -5.89 16.02
CA PHE A 150 -5.79 -6.93 15.34
C PHE A 150 -6.38 -7.94 16.33
N ASN A 151 -5.54 -8.51 17.21
CA ASN A 151 -5.99 -9.48 18.21
C ASN A 151 -7.02 -8.89 19.16
N LYS A 152 -6.84 -7.64 19.60
CA LYS A 152 -7.83 -6.95 20.44
C LYS A 152 -9.18 -6.82 19.72
N LEU A 153 -9.20 -6.29 18.51
CA LEU A 153 -10.43 -6.12 17.73
C LEU A 153 -11.12 -7.45 17.47
N LYS A 154 -10.35 -8.48 17.11
CA LYS A 154 -10.83 -9.84 16.91
C LYS A 154 -11.52 -10.38 18.18
N ASN A 155 -10.89 -10.21 19.35
CA ASN A 155 -11.47 -10.63 20.63
C ASN A 155 -12.73 -9.83 21.01
N ASP A 156 -12.72 -8.51 20.80
CA ASP A 156 -13.88 -7.64 21.08
C ASP A 156 -15.09 -8.03 20.20
N LEU A 157 -14.85 -8.66 19.04
CA LEU A 157 -15.85 -9.22 18.13
C LEU A 157 -16.19 -10.70 18.41
N GLY A 158 -15.54 -11.34 19.39
CA GLY A 158 -15.74 -12.76 19.71
C GLY A 158 -15.35 -13.71 18.57
N LEU A 159 -14.23 -13.42 17.89
CA LEU A 159 -13.66 -14.20 16.78
C LEU A 159 -12.39 -14.97 17.22
#